data_AF-A0A0P1B526-F1
#
_entry.id   AF-A0A0P1B526-F1
#
_cell.length_a   1.000
_cell.length_b   1.000
_cell.length_c   1.000
_cell.angle_alpha   90.00
_cell.angle_beta   90.00
_cell.angle_gamma   90.00
#
_symmetry.space_group_name_H-M   'P 1'
#
loop_
_entity.id
_entity.type
_entity.pdbx_description
1 polymer ?
#
loop_
_entity_poly.entity_id
_entity_poly.type
_entity_poly.pdbx_seq_one_letter_code
_entity_poly.pdbx_strand_id
1 'polypeptide(L)'
;MSTISKEQHDELCVAYASMILFDAEHEITSEAIDQIVQASGNEVEPYWPTLFSSLLSKEGKVLDIISTGGAAAGQANASAPGAASGNAGGEVEKVEEKPKEEEEEADLGGGMDMFGGDEDY
;
A
#
# COMPACT_ATOMS: atom_id res chain seq x y z
N MET A 1 26.76 -4.27 10.56
CA MET A 1 25.99 -3.29 9.76
C MET A 1 24.60 -3.86 9.59
N SER A 2 23.55 -3.04 9.68
CA SER A 2 22.19 -3.49 9.41
C SER A 2 22.01 -3.61 7.90
N THR A 3 21.66 -4.80 7.41
CA THR A 3 21.39 -5.01 5.98
C THR A 3 19.97 -4.55 5.69
N ILE A 4 19.83 -3.31 5.22
CA ILE A 4 18.59 -2.71 4.72
C ILE A 4 18.54 -2.96 3.20
N SER A 5 17.41 -3.38 2.63
CA SER A 5 17.27 -3.53 1.16
C SER A 5 17.21 -2.16 0.48
N LYS A 6 17.37 -2.11 -0.86
CA LYS A 6 17.16 -0.85 -1.59
C LYS A 6 15.72 -0.34 -1.40
N GLU A 7 14.72 -1.23 -1.46
CA GLU A 7 13.32 -0.83 -1.28
C GLU A 7 13.10 -0.19 0.10
N GLN A 8 13.62 -0.81 1.16
CA GLN A 8 13.53 -0.30 2.53
C GLN A 8 14.32 1.01 2.72
N HIS A 9 15.46 1.16 2.07
CA HIS A 9 16.25 2.39 2.09
C HIS A 9 15.48 3.55 1.44
N ASP A 10 14.89 3.30 0.27
CA ASP A 10 14.16 4.29 -0.50
C ASP A 10 12.83 4.68 0.18
N GLU A 11 12.11 3.70 0.72
CA GLU A 11 10.94 3.91 1.59
C GLU A 11 11.28 4.81 2.79
N LEU A 12 12.37 4.52 3.50
CA LEU A 12 12.81 5.33 4.64
C LEU A 12 13.21 6.75 4.22
N CYS A 13 13.92 6.92 3.10
CA CYS A 13 14.29 8.24 2.59
C CYS A 13 13.05 9.11 2.32
N VAL A 14 12.03 8.54 1.68
CA VAL A 14 10.78 9.26 1.37
C VAL A 14 9.90 9.46 2.61
N ALA A 15 9.88 8.51 3.55
CA ALA A 15 9.20 8.68 4.83
C ALA A 15 9.79 9.82 5.65
N TYR A 16 11.13 9.91 5.75
CA TYR A 16 11.80 11.03 6.44
C TYR A 16 11.63 12.35 5.69
N ALA A 17 11.68 12.37 4.36
CA ALA A 17 11.38 13.59 3.58
C ALA A 17 9.94 14.08 3.84
N SER A 18 8.97 13.17 3.89
CA SER A 18 7.57 13.50 4.21
C SER A 18 7.39 14.05 5.63
N MET A 19 8.15 13.53 6.61
CA MET A 19 8.15 14.06 7.98
C MET A 19 8.80 15.45 8.07
N ILE A 20 9.86 15.72 7.29
CA ILE A 20 10.51 17.04 7.22
C ILE A 20 9.55 18.08 6.61
N LEU A 21 8.81 17.73 5.55
CA LEU A 21 7.79 18.61 4.98
C LEU A 21 6.67 18.92 5.98
N PHE A 22 6.23 17.91 6.74
CA PHE A 22 5.21 18.08 7.78
C PHE A 22 5.69 18.99 8.93
N ASP A 23 6.91 18.79 9.45
CA ASP A 23 7.50 19.63 10.52
C ASP A 23 7.76 21.08 10.05
N ALA A 24 8.02 21.27 8.76
CA ALA A 24 8.19 22.58 8.13
C ALA A 24 6.86 23.26 7.71
N GLU A 25 5.70 22.70 8.07
CA GLU A 25 4.35 23.15 7.66
C GLU A 25 4.19 23.30 6.13
N HIS A 26 4.87 22.46 5.35
CA HIS A 26 4.84 22.48 3.88
C HIS A 26 3.95 21.38 3.27
N GLU A 27 3.51 21.60 2.02
CA GLU A 27 2.68 20.63 1.30
C GLU A 27 3.50 19.40 0.88
N ILE A 28 2.94 18.20 1.13
CA ILE A 28 3.61 16.92 0.85
C ILE A 28 3.33 16.50 -0.60
N THR A 29 3.97 17.17 -1.56
CA THR A 29 3.92 16.81 -2.99
C THR A 29 5.07 15.87 -3.39
N SER A 30 4.94 15.19 -4.54
CA SER A 30 6.00 14.31 -5.08
C SER A 30 7.28 15.11 -5.32
N GLU A 31 7.16 16.31 -5.88
CA GLU A 31 8.26 17.21 -6.22
C GLU A 31 8.95 17.77 -4.97
N ALA A 32 8.20 18.07 -3.91
CA ALA A 32 8.73 18.53 -2.64
C ALA A 32 9.52 17.42 -1.92
N ILE A 33 9.04 16.18 -1.99
CA ILE A 33 9.78 14.99 -1.52
C ILE A 33 11.07 14.82 -2.33
N ASP A 34 10.99 14.81 -3.66
CA ASP A 34 12.13 14.63 -4.56
C ASP A 34 13.24 15.67 -4.31
N GLN A 35 12.87 16.94 -4.06
CA GLN A 35 13.83 17.99 -3.73
C GLN A 35 14.58 17.71 -2.42
N ILE A 36 13.92 17.18 -1.38
CA ILE A 36 14.58 16.82 -0.12
C ILE A 36 15.46 15.59 -0.30
N VAL A 37 14.99 14.57 -1.02
CA VAL A 37 15.78 13.37 -1.30
C VAL A 37 17.07 13.73 -2.05
N GLN A 38 16.98 14.54 -3.12
CA GLN A 38 18.14 15.02 -3.88
C GLN A 38 19.06 15.91 -3.03
N ALA A 39 18.51 16.81 -2.20
CA ALA A 39 19.29 17.65 -1.28
C ALA A 39 20.01 16.83 -0.19
N SER A 40 19.47 15.66 0.20
CA SER A 40 20.11 14.73 1.11
C SER A 40 21.23 13.88 0.46
N GLY A 41 21.38 13.95 -0.86
CA GLY A 41 22.36 13.16 -1.62
C GLY A 41 21.95 11.70 -1.87
N ASN A 42 20.67 11.36 -1.68
CA ASN A 42 20.13 10.02 -1.92
C ASN A 42 19.42 9.95 -3.28
N GLU A 43 19.22 8.72 -3.78
CA GLU A 43 18.48 8.41 -5.01
C GLU A 43 17.45 7.33 -4.71
N VAL A 44 16.17 7.62 -5.00
CA VAL A 44 15.03 6.72 -4.77
C VAL A 44 14.29 6.43 -6.06
N GLU A 45 13.59 5.30 -6.13
CA GLU A 45 12.73 5.02 -7.28
C GLU A 45 11.54 6.00 -7.36
N PRO A 46 11.25 6.62 -8.53
CA PRO A 46 10.21 7.67 -8.67
C PRO A 46 8.78 7.27 -8.28
N TYR A 47 8.53 5.97 -8.06
CA TYR A 47 7.27 5.47 -7.49
C TYR A 47 7.05 5.94 -6.04
N TRP A 48 8.10 5.99 -5.21
CA TRP A 48 7.98 6.27 -3.78
C TRP A 48 7.48 7.69 -3.47
N PRO A 49 8.01 8.77 -4.06
CA PRO A 49 7.52 10.13 -3.82
C PRO A 49 6.03 10.30 -4.16
N THR A 50 5.59 9.79 -5.30
CA THR A 50 4.18 9.84 -5.74
C THR A 50 3.26 8.96 -4.87
N LEU A 51 3.74 7.82 -4.36
CA LEU A 51 3.00 7.00 -3.40
C LEU A 51 2.78 7.75 -2.07
N PHE A 52 3.84 8.36 -1.51
CA PHE A 52 3.76 9.05 -0.23
C PHE A 52 2.95 10.34 -0.30
N SER A 53 3.08 11.15 -1.36
CA SER A 53 2.22 12.32 -1.57
C SER A 53 0.75 11.93 -1.68
N SER A 54 0.45 10.82 -2.36
CA SER A 54 -0.91 10.28 -2.46
C SER A 54 -1.45 9.77 -1.11
N LEU A 55 -0.64 9.04 -0.35
CA LEU A 55 -0.98 8.48 0.96
C LEU A 55 -1.20 9.55 2.03
N LEU A 56 -0.40 10.61 2.02
CA LEU A 56 -0.38 11.67 3.02
C LEU A 56 -1.15 12.93 2.59
N SER A 57 -1.77 12.93 1.41
CA SER A 57 -2.64 13.98 0.84
C SER A 57 -3.80 14.45 1.73
N LYS A 58 -4.12 13.73 2.80
CA LYS A 58 -5.17 14.10 3.76
C LYS A 58 -4.56 14.84 4.95
N GLU A 59 -5.07 16.04 5.21
CA GLU A 59 -4.73 16.84 6.39
C GLU A 59 -4.86 16.01 7.67
N GLY A 60 -3.88 16.17 8.58
CA GLY A 60 -3.79 15.41 9.83
C GLY A 60 -3.39 13.94 9.69
N LYS A 61 -3.30 13.36 8.48
CA LYS A 61 -3.00 11.91 8.32
C LYS A 61 -1.61 11.52 8.83
N VAL A 62 -0.63 12.41 8.74
CA VAL A 62 0.71 12.23 9.33
C VAL A 62 0.62 12.09 10.86
N LEU A 63 -0.15 12.96 11.53
CA LEU A 63 -0.35 12.90 12.99
C LEU A 63 -1.12 11.66 13.42
N ASP A 64 -2.15 11.25 12.66
CA ASP A 64 -2.91 10.02 12.89
C ASP A 64 -2.00 8.78 12.81
N ILE A 65 -1.16 8.69 11.77
CA ILE A 65 -0.15 7.63 11.65
C ILE A 65 0.83 7.64 12.83
N ILE A 66 1.44 8.79 13.15
CA ILE A 66 2.44 8.87 14.23
C ILE A 66 1.80 8.54 15.60
N SER A 67 0.59 9.03 15.88
CA SER A 67 -0.09 8.84 17.17
C SER A 67 -0.60 7.41 17.38
N THR A 68 -0.85 6.66 16.30
CA THR A 68 -1.29 5.25 16.35
C THR A 68 -0.11 4.25 16.28
N GLY A 69 1.12 4.73 16.06
CA GLY A 69 2.27 3.87 15.75
C GLY A 69 2.32 3.39 14.30
N GLY A 70 1.36 3.84 13.47
CA GLY A 70 1.22 3.52 12.06
C GLY A 70 0.58 2.17 11.78
N ALA A 71 0.03 2.03 10.57
CA ALA A 71 -0.09 0.70 9.98
C ALA A 71 1.34 0.18 9.74
N ALA A 72 1.63 -1.04 10.20
CA ALA A 72 2.98 -1.59 10.14
C ALA A 72 3.41 -1.87 8.69
N ALA A 73 4.04 -0.88 8.05
CA ALA A 73 4.81 -1.06 6.83
C ALA A 73 6.05 -1.92 7.16
N GLY A 74 5.83 -3.23 7.15
CA GLY A 74 6.69 -4.18 7.86
C GLY A 74 6.47 -5.61 7.41
N GLN A 75 6.99 -5.91 6.21
CA GLN A 75 6.84 -7.14 5.43
C GLN A 75 5.56 -7.21 4.58
N ALA A 76 5.74 -7.17 3.26
CA ALA A 76 4.80 -7.73 2.30
C ALA A 76 4.84 -9.28 2.34
N ASN A 77 4.49 -9.87 3.49
CA ASN A 77 4.33 -11.30 3.62
C ASN A 77 2.86 -11.65 3.31
N ALA A 78 2.61 -12.23 2.13
CA ALA A 78 1.26 -12.37 1.58
C ALA A 78 0.45 -13.49 2.28
N SER A 79 -0.14 -13.21 3.44
CA SER A 79 -1.19 -14.03 4.07
C SER A 79 -1.94 -13.30 5.20
N ALA A 80 -3.17 -13.76 5.45
CA ALA A 80 -4.06 -13.44 6.58
C ALA A 80 -4.63 -11.99 6.66
N PRO A 81 -5.93 -11.78 6.38
CA PRO A 81 -6.65 -10.59 6.82
C PRO A 81 -7.04 -10.71 8.30
N GLY A 82 -6.63 -9.76 9.15
CA GLY A 82 -7.14 -9.71 10.52
C GLY A 82 -6.27 -8.98 11.55
N ALA A 83 -6.42 -7.66 11.66
CA ALA A 83 -5.92 -6.88 12.80
C ALA A 83 -6.76 -5.61 13.04
N ALA A 84 -8.09 -5.72 12.99
CA ALA A 84 -8.99 -4.61 13.34
C ALA A 84 -8.99 -4.39 14.86
N SER A 85 -8.34 -3.32 15.31
CA SER A 85 -8.34 -2.87 16.72
C SER A 85 -8.24 -1.34 16.74
N GLY A 86 -9.10 -0.60 17.44
CA GLY A 86 -10.30 -1.05 18.15
C GLY A 86 -10.85 0.07 19.05
N ASN A 87 -12.06 0.55 18.76
CA ASN A 87 -12.81 1.44 19.67
C ASN A 87 -14.31 1.14 19.57
N ALA A 88 -15.04 1.29 20.68
CA ALA A 88 -16.38 0.72 20.84
C ALA A 88 -17.51 1.77 20.77
N GLY A 89 -18.67 1.37 20.25
CA GLY A 89 -19.92 2.13 20.40
C GLY A 89 -21.01 1.74 19.39
N GLY A 90 -22.08 1.11 19.87
CA GLY A 90 -23.33 0.92 19.13
C GLY A 90 -23.64 -0.53 18.73
N GLU A 91 -24.71 -1.09 19.34
CA GLU A 91 -25.36 -2.32 18.88
C GLU A 91 -26.28 -2.04 17.69
N VAL A 92 -26.23 -2.84 16.62
CA VAL A 92 -27.42 -3.22 15.84
C VAL A 92 -27.33 -4.69 15.42
N GLU A 93 -28.41 -5.39 15.76
CA GLU A 93 -28.87 -6.74 15.40
C GLU A 93 -28.08 -7.62 14.40
N LYS A 94 -27.60 -8.72 14.99
CA LYS A 94 -27.48 -10.08 14.41
C LYS A 94 -28.56 -10.43 13.36
N VAL A 95 -28.11 -10.98 12.23
CA VAL A 95 -28.79 -12.05 11.48
C VAL A 95 -27.76 -13.15 11.18
N GLU A 96 -28.12 -14.41 11.40
CA GLU A 96 -27.30 -15.61 11.12
C GLU A 96 -27.87 -16.41 9.93
N GLU A 97 -27.17 -17.50 9.55
CA GLU A 97 -27.70 -18.65 8.78
C GLU A 97 -27.76 -18.46 7.23
N LYS A 98 -27.15 -19.30 6.36
CA LYS A 98 -26.39 -20.57 6.51
C LYS A 98 -25.48 -20.85 5.29
N PRO A 99 -24.36 -21.60 5.42
CA PRO A 99 -23.59 -22.16 4.29
C PRO A 99 -23.78 -23.68 4.09
N LYS A 100 -23.57 -24.21 2.86
CA LYS A 100 -23.22 -25.63 2.59
C LYS A 100 -22.81 -25.92 1.12
N GLU A 101 -21.76 -26.75 0.95
CA GLU A 101 -21.42 -27.72 -0.15
C GLU A 101 -21.41 -27.25 -1.63
N GLU A 102 -20.49 -27.65 -2.52
CA GLU A 102 -19.94 -28.99 -2.92
C GLU A 102 -20.95 -29.86 -3.70
N GLU A 103 -20.61 -30.67 -4.72
CA GLU A 103 -19.27 -31.00 -5.27
C GLU A 103 -18.80 -30.01 -6.37
N GLU A 104 -18.65 -30.24 -7.69
CA GLU A 104 -18.79 -31.37 -8.64
C GLU A 104 -17.85 -31.08 -9.87
N GLU A 105 -17.67 -31.99 -10.85
CA GLU A 105 -16.57 -31.93 -11.86
C GLU A 105 -16.95 -31.65 -13.34
N ALA A 106 -15.97 -31.09 -14.07
CA ALA A 106 -15.55 -31.43 -15.45
C ALA A 106 -16.37 -31.00 -16.71
N ASP A 107 -15.62 -31.09 -17.82
CA ASP A 107 -15.97 -30.99 -19.25
C ASP A 107 -16.70 -29.73 -19.79
N LEU A 108 -15.89 -28.77 -20.25
CA LEU A 108 -16.08 -28.26 -21.62
C LEU A 108 -14.74 -27.84 -22.25
N GLY A 109 -14.05 -28.80 -22.88
CA GLY A 109 -12.81 -28.53 -23.63
C GLY A 109 -13.06 -27.75 -24.93
N GLY A 110 -12.54 -26.53 -25.03
CA GLY A 110 -12.66 -25.69 -26.24
C GLY A 110 -12.44 -24.20 -25.93
N GLY A 111 -11.25 -23.62 -26.05
CA GLY A 111 -10.07 -24.13 -26.75
C GLY A 111 -10.00 -23.71 -28.23
N MET A 112 -10.73 -22.64 -28.64
CA MET A 112 -10.68 -22.10 -30.00
C MET A 112 -10.79 -20.57 -30.09
N ASP A 113 -11.78 -19.93 -29.44
CA ASP A 113 -12.19 -18.56 -29.79
C ASP A 113 -11.74 -17.43 -28.83
N MET A 114 -10.50 -17.47 -28.34
CA MET A 114 -9.92 -16.34 -27.59
C MET A 114 -8.55 -15.87 -28.11
N PHE A 115 -8.62 -15.05 -29.16
CA PHE A 115 -7.64 -14.00 -29.46
C PHE A 115 -6.20 -14.46 -29.79
N GLY A 116 -6.05 -15.24 -30.87
CA GLY A 116 -4.75 -15.54 -31.48
C GLY A 116 -4.91 -15.79 -32.98
N GLY A 117 -4.56 -14.80 -33.80
CA GLY A 117 -4.58 -14.91 -35.25
C GLY A 117 -3.18 -14.77 -35.83
N ASP A 118 -2.62 -15.91 -36.24
CA ASP A 118 -1.52 -16.02 -37.21
C ASP A 118 -1.96 -17.11 -38.21
N GLU A 119 -2.31 -16.77 -39.45
CA GLU A 119 -1.46 -16.82 -40.67
C GLU A 119 -1.83 -18.04 -41.55
N ASP A 120 -1.39 -18.02 -42.81
CA ASP A 120 -1.53 -19.07 -43.85
C ASP A 120 -2.94 -19.53 -44.31
N TYR A 121 -3.58 -18.74 -45.19
CA TYR A 121 -4.19 -19.26 -46.45
C TYR A 121 -4.39 -18.18 -47.53
#